data_AF-A0A0P9EXY5-F1
#
_entry.id   AF-A0A0P9EXY5-F1
#
_cell.length_a   1.000
_cell.length_b   1.000
_cell.length_c   1.000
_cell.angle_alpha   90.00
_cell.angle_beta   90.00
_cell.angle_gamma   90.00
#
_symmetry.space_group_name_H-M   'P 1'
#
loop_
_entity.id
_entity.type
_entity.pdbx_description
1 polymer ?
#
loop_
_entity_poly.entity_id
_entity_poly.type
_entity_poly.pdbx_seq_one_letter_code
_entity_poly.pdbx_strand_id
1 'polypeptide(L)' 'QFACEPCIRGHRQATCAHTDRPLREIARRGRPVTACAACREQRKTNNAHRTC' A
#
# COMPACT_ATOMS: atom_id res chain seq x y z
N GLN A 1 2.57 9.04 8.65
CA GLN A 1 1.10 9.20 8.84
C GLN A 1 0.77 8.49 10.13
N PHE A 2 0.02 9.13 11.02
CA PHE A 2 -0.32 8.57 12.32
C PHE A 2 -1.81 8.24 12.36
N ALA A 3 -2.16 7.07 12.89
CA ALA A 3 -3.56 6.73 13.12
C ALA A 3 -3.72 5.80 14.33
N CYS A 4 -4.94 5.75 14.84
CA CYS A 4 -5.32 4.86 15.92
C CYS A 4 -5.33 3.38 15.46
N GLU A 5 -5.07 2.43 16.35
CA GLU A 5 -5.08 0.99 16.00
C GLU A 5 -6.38 0.51 15.30
N PRO A 6 -7.60 0.87 15.76
CA PRO A 6 -8.82 0.50 15.05
C PRO A 6 -8.95 1.19 13.67
N CYS A 7 -8.40 2.40 13.53
CA CYS A 7 -8.37 3.14 12.25
C CYS A 7 -7.45 2.47 11.24
N ILE A 8 -6.29 1.96 11.70
CA ILE A 8 -5.32 1.20 10.91
C ILE A 8 -5.97 -0.11 10.44
N ARG A 9 -6.57 -0.88 11.36
CA ARG A 9 -7.26 -2.14 11.02
C ARG A 9 -8.46 -1.93 10.10
N GLY A 10 -9.21 -0.84 10.31
CA GLY A 10 -10.39 -0.50 9.53
C GLY A 10 -10.12 0.26 8.23
N HIS A 11 -8.85 0.43 7.82
CA HIS A 11 -8.46 1.21 6.63
C HIS A 11 -8.93 2.69 6.63
N ARG A 12 -9.32 3.24 7.79
CA ARG A 12 -9.75 4.64 8.00
C ARG A 12 -8.61 5.56 8.43
N GLN A 13 -7.37 5.09 8.27
CA GLN A 13 -6.16 5.84 8.64
C GLN A 13 -5.97 7.15 7.86
N ALA A 14 -6.55 7.28 6.65
CA ALA A 14 -6.44 8.49 5.84
C ALA A 14 -7.17 9.69 6.47
N THR A 15 -8.24 9.45 7.23
CA THR A 15 -9.10 10.48 7.85
C THR A 15 -9.10 10.39 9.38
N CYS A 16 -8.11 9.71 9.98
CA CYS A 16 -8.05 9.53 11.42
C CYS A 16 -7.73 10.85 12.15
N ALA A 17 -8.72 11.40 12.87
CA ALA A 17 -8.59 12.61 13.70
C ALA A 17 -8.83 12.33 15.21
N HIS A 18 -8.68 11.08 15.65
CA HIS A 18 -8.89 10.71 17.04
C HIS A 18 -7.73 11.22 17.92
N THR A 19 -8.06 12.00 18.94
CA THR A 19 -7.10 12.51 19.95
C THR A 19 -7.12 11.71 21.25
N ASP A 20 -8.17 10.92 21.46
CA ASP A 20 -8.41 10.11 22.67
C ASP A 20 -7.57 8.81 22.71
N ARG A 21 -6.98 8.40 21.58
CA ARG A 21 -6.39 7.07 21.41
C ARG A 21 -4.91 7.13 21.09
N PRO A 22 -4.11 6.14 21.55
CA PRO A 22 -2.70 6.08 21.21
C PRO A 22 -2.53 5.93 19.69
N LEU A 23 -1.90 6.93 19.09
CA LEU A 23 -1.58 6.99 17.68
C LEU A 23 -0.28 6.25 17.43
N ARG A 24 -0.22 5.48 16.34
CA ARG A 24 0.96 4.73 15.93
C ARG A 24 1.38 5.18 14.54
N GLU A 25 2.68 5.16 14.29
CA GLU A 25 3.23 5.48 12.98
C GLU A 25 2.85 4.37 11.99
N ILE A 26 2.24 4.77 10.88
CA ILE A 26 1.90 3.87 9.79
C ILE A 26 3.01 3.95 8.75
N ALA A 27 3.76 2.86 8.62
CA ALA A 27 4.66 2.67 7.50
C ALA A 27 3.87 2.67 6.18
N ARG A 28 4.39 3.36 5.16
CA ARG A 28 3.78 3.32 3.82
C ARG A 28 3.94 1.92 3.24
N ARG A 29 2.90 1.09 3.36
CA ARG A 29 2.84 -0.18 2.66
C ARG A 29 2.58 0.09 1.18
N GLY A 30 3.62 -0.02 0.37
CA GLY A 30 3.46 -0.13 -1.08
C GLY A 30 2.78 -1.45 -1.43
N ARG A 31 2.02 -1.47 -2.54
CA ARG A 31 1.52 -2.73 -3.09
C ARG A 31 2.74 -3.60 -3.46
N PRO A 32 2.86 -4.83 -2.93
CA PRO A 32 3.93 -5.74 -3.35
C PRO A 32 3.79 -6.01 -4.85
N VAL A 33 4.92 -6.25 -5.48
CA VAL A 33 4.99 -6.37 -6.93
C VAL A 33 4.39 -7.72 -7.32
N THR A 34 3.27 -7.71 -8.03
CA THR A 34 2.52 -8.94 -8.36
C THR A 34 3.03 -9.61 -9.63
N ALA A 35 3.88 -8.94 -10.41
CA ALA A 35 4.43 -9.45 -11.66
C ALA A 35 5.93 -9.75 -11.51
N CYS A 36 6.38 -10.86 -12.11
CA CYS A 36 7.80 -11.22 -12.15
C CYS A 36 8.64 -10.19 -12.92
N ALA A 37 9.96 -10.21 -12.71
CA ALA A 37 10.87 -9.27 -13.35
C ALA A 37 10.76 -9.29 -14.88
N ALA A 38 10.67 -10.47 -15.49
CA ALA A 38 10.55 -10.63 -16.95
C ALA A 38 9.25 -10.04 -17.52
N CYS A 39 8.12 -10.19 -16.83
CA CYS A 39 6.85 -9.60 -17.25
C CYS A 39 6.84 -8.07 -17.10
N ARG A 40 7.61 -7.54 -16.14
CA ARG A 40 7.80 -6.10 -15.98
C ARG A 40 8.68 -5.49 -17.06
N GLU A 41 9.77 -6.17 -17.40
CA GLU A 41 10.67 -5.79 -18.51
C GLU A 41 9.86 -5.66 -19.80
N GLN A 42 9.09 -6.70 -20.14
CA GLN A 42 8.25 -6.74 -21.35
C GLN A 42 7.19 -5.63 -21.39
N ARG A 43 6.61 -5.25 -20.25
CA ARG A 43 5.71 -4.08 -20.19
C ARG A 43 6.44 -2.78 -20.44
N LYS A 44 7.65 -2.62 -19.90
CA LYS A 44 8.43 -1.39 -20.07
C LYS A 44 8.94 -1.24 -21.50
N THR A 45 9.39 -2.33 -22.11
CA THR A 45 9.99 -2.31 -23.45
C THR A 45 8.94 -2.33 -24.56
N ASN A 46 7.92 -3.18 -24.41
CA ASN A 46 7.01 -3.52 -25.50
C ASN A 46 5.54 -3.19 -25.18
N ASN A 47 5.25 -2.59 -24.02
CA ASN A 47 3.88 -2.38 -23.52
C ASN A 47 3.03 -3.66 -23.49
N ALA A 48 3.68 -4.83 -23.43
CA ALA A 48 3.02 -6.12 -23.53
C ALA A 48 2.55 -6.60 -22.15
N HIS A 49 1.24 -6.67 -21.95
CA HIS A 49 0.64 -7.14 -20.71
C HIS A 49 0.50 -8.67 -20.72
N ARG A 50 1.58 -9.37 -20.38
CA ARG A 50 1.57 -10.83 -20.17
C ARG A 50 1.50 -11.18 -18.69
N THR A 51 0.81 -12.27 -18.38
CA THR A 51 0.66 -12.82 -17.03
C THR A 51 1.55 -14.06 -16.94
N CYS A 52 2.26 -14.19 -15.83
CA CYS A 52 3.04 -15.38 -15.49
C CYS A 52 2.17 -16.34 -14.68
#